data_AF-E7C6Z5-F1
#
_entry.id   AF-E7C6Z5-F1
#
_cell.length_a   1.000
_cell.length_b   1.000
_cell.length_c   1.000
_cell.angle_alpha   90.00
_cell.angle_beta   90.00
_cell.angle_gamma   90.00
#
_symmetry.space_group_name_H-M   'P 1'
#
loop_
_entity.id
_entity.type
_entity.pdbx_description
1 polymer ?
#
loop_
_entity_poly.entity_id
_entity_poly.type
_entity_poly.pdbx_seq_one_letter_code
_entity_poly.pdbx_strand_id
1 'polypeptide(L)'
;MTKGAGALPKCGVGGAPRLNLLPASGRMGVYICSVVVGGGRNPRTDLTDRQQRQFPNGAVVGVSDHCGWAVLVTVAADGTLIDRRRVDLVADELPSLPHHHECQMLPIDDAVELVERVSASANEHAKACLDALAAAVSQEIVGVAMRRRPALPEGIAERIANYRAQTMADTVMYRDALAAAATARNWFVSWYEPKAVFAEADQVLGEESLDRLLEDVGAAFGPPWRKEHRMALAAAIAAHPREPH
;
A
#
# COMPACT_ATOMS: atom_id res chain seq x y z
N MET A 1 74.13 -11.83 -3.18
CA MET A 1 74.24 -11.75 -4.64
C MET A 1 72.89 -11.26 -5.17
N THR A 2 72.71 -9.94 -5.29
CA THR A 2 72.74 -9.13 -6.55
C THR A 2 71.38 -9.18 -7.25
N LYS A 3 70.48 -8.18 -7.13
CA LYS A 3 70.51 -6.80 -7.67
C LYS A 3 71.06 -6.70 -9.11
N GLY A 4 70.21 -6.24 -10.04
CA GLY A 4 70.54 -5.82 -11.41
C GLY A 4 69.28 -5.92 -12.30
N ALA A 5 68.47 -4.88 -12.49
CA ALA A 5 68.67 -3.62 -13.23
C ALA A 5 68.47 -3.76 -14.76
N GLY A 6 67.58 -2.94 -15.30
CA GLY A 6 67.44 -2.65 -16.73
C GLY A 6 65.97 -2.42 -17.11
N ALA A 7 65.55 -1.36 -17.79
CA ALA A 7 66.11 -0.10 -18.24
C ALA A 7 64.89 0.70 -18.75
N LEU A 8 64.86 2.01 -18.49
CA LEU A 8 63.95 2.95 -19.15
C LEU A 8 64.32 3.08 -20.63
N PRO A 9 63.34 3.41 -21.49
CA PRO A 9 63.52 4.63 -22.27
C PRO A 9 62.28 5.54 -22.34
N LYS A 10 62.56 6.80 -22.00
CA LYS A 10 62.14 8.11 -22.55
C LYS A 10 60.80 8.26 -23.30
N CYS A 11 59.97 9.13 -22.70
CA CYS A 11 59.28 10.30 -23.25
C CYS A 11 58.88 10.28 -24.73
N GLY A 12 57.58 10.09 -24.96
CA GLY A 12 56.83 10.60 -26.11
C GLY A 12 55.65 11.43 -25.62
N VAL A 13 55.59 12.68 -26.04
CA VAL A 13 54.58 13.69 -25.69
C VAL A 13 53.26 13.32 -26.34
N GLY A 14 52.20 13.12 -25.56
CA GLY A 14 50.86 12.80 -26.06
C GLY A 14 49.78 13.40 -25.15
N GLY A 15 48.90 14.20 -25.75
CA GLY A 15 47.93 15.10 -25.13
C GLY A 15 47.17 14.59 -23.91
N ALA A 16 47.05 15.46 -22.92
CA ALA A 16 46.15 15.31 -21.78
C ALA A 16 44.68 15.40 -22.23
N PRO A 17 43.82 14.42 -21.90
CA PRO A 17 42.41 14.71 -21.71
C PRO A 17 42.21 15.20 -20.28
N ARG A 18 41.67 16.42 -20.16
CA ARG A 18 41.23 17.02 -18.90
C ARG A 18 40.39 16.03 -18.09
N LEU A 19 40.83 15.71 -16.87
CA LEU A 19 39.93 15.29 -15.80
C LEU A 19 38.97 16.44 -15.51
N ASN A 20 37.71 16.29 -15.89
CA ASN A 20 36.65 17.03 -15.24
C ASN A 20 36.16 16.21 -14.05
N LEU A 21 36.43 16.75 -12.86
CA LEU A 21 35.75 16.39 -11.62
C LEU A 21 34.23 16.37 -11.87
N LEU A 22 33.62 15.22 -11.60
CA LEU A 22 32.17 15.11 -11.41
C LEU A 22 31.81 15.84 -10.12
N PRO A 23 30.88 16.80 -10.12
CA PRO A 23 30.28 17.28 -8.89
C PRO A 23 29.32 16.22 -8.36
N ALA A 24 29.54 15.80 -7.12
CA ALA A 24 28.57 15.09 -6.31
C ALA A 24 27.36 16.00 -6.06
N SER A 25 26.21 15.70 -6.66
CA SER A 25 24.89 16.00 -6.10
C SER A 25 23.81 15.26 -6.90
N GLY A 26 23.47 14.05 -6.46
CA GLY A 26 22.29 13.34 -6.94
C GLY A 26 21.02 14.03 -6.43
N ARG A 27 20.50 14.99 -7.20
CA ARG A 27 19.10 15.40 -7.07
C ARG A 27 18.25 14.35 -7.77
N MET A 28 17.45 13.62 -6.99
CA MET A 28 16.27 12.91 -7.48
C MET A 28 15.47 13.87 -8.37
N GLY A 29 15.36 13.53 -9.65
CA GLY A 29 14.43 14.19 -10.55
C GLY A 29 13.01 13.87 -10.11
N VAL A 30 12.41 14.77 -9.34
CA VAL A 30 10.95 14.81 -9.20
C VAL A 30 10.43 15.24 -10.58
N TYR A 31 9.76 14.34 -11.30
CA TYR A 31 9.03 14.68 -12.51
C TYR A 31 7.80 15.51 -12.10
N ILE A 32 7.98 16.83 -12.00
CA ILE A 32 6.86 17.76 -11.89
C ILE A 32 6.45 18.11 -13.32
N CYS A 33 5.53 17.35 -13.90
CA CYS A 33 4.89 17.74 -15.15
C CYS A 33 3.99 18.95 -14.86
N SER A 34 4.40 20.13 -15.31
CA SER A 34 3.60 21.35 -15.22
C SER A 34 2.38 21.22 -16.13
N VAL A 35 1.17 21.17 -15.55
CA VAL A 35 -0.08 21.22 -16.32
C VAL A 35 -0.65 22.63 -16.27
N VAL A 36 -0.87 23.18 -17.46
CA VAL A 36 -1.60 24.41 -17.72
C VAL A 36 -3.03 24.27 -17.18
N VAL A 37 -3.44 25.16 -16.28
CA VAL A 37 -4.77 25.16 -15.68
C VAL A 37 -5.78 25.68 -16.69
N GLY A 38 -6.63 24.79 -17.19
CA GLY A 38 -7.83 25.14 -17.95
C GLY A 38 -9.03 24.30 -17.48
N GLY A 39 -9.93 24.93 -16.73
CA GLY A 39 -11.36 24.55 -16.64
C GLY A 39 -11.74 23.29 -15.85
N GLY A 40 -12.06 23.49 -14.56
CA GLY A 40 -13.16 22.83 -13.84
C GLY A 40 -13.29 21.30 -13.90
N ARG A 41 -12.45 20.58 -13.16
CA ARG A 41 -12.72 19.22 -12.65
C ARG A 41 -11.88 18.96 -11.41
N ASN A 42 -12.38 18.15 -10.48
CA ASN A 42 -11.82 17.96 -9.14
C ASN A 42 -10.43 17.27 -9.23
N PRO A 43 -9.31 17.92 -8.85
CA PRO A 43 -7.97 17.42 -9.16
C PRO A 43 -7.52 16.18 -8.36
N ARG A 44 -8.31 15.76 -7.35
CA ARG A 44 -7.98 14.57 -6.54
C ARG A 44 -8.40 13.23 -7.17
N THR A 45 -9.33 13.23 -8.13
CA THR A 45 -9.81 12.01 -8.80
C THR A 45 -9.09 11.73 -10.13
N ASP A 46 -8.48 12.74 -10.76
CA ASP A 46 -7.87 12.63 -12.10
C ASP A 46 -6.51 11.89 -12.08
N LEU A 47 -5.73 12.05 -11.01
CA LEU A 47 -4.44 11.36 -10.85
C LEU A 47 -4.61 9.86 -10.61
N THR A 48 -5.60 9.46 -9.80
CA THR A 48 -5.92 8.04 -9.57
C THR A 48 -6.49 7.39 -10.83
N ASP A 49 -7.38 8.08 -11.55
CA ASP A 49 -8.01 7.58 -12.78
C ASP A 49 -6.98 7.38 -13.92
N ARG A 50 -5.99 8.27 -14.05
CA ARG A 50 -4.85 8.07 -14.99
C ARG A 50 -3.92 6.92 -14.59
N GLN A 51 -3.60 6.76 -13.31
CA GLN A 51 -2.76 5.65 -12.85
C GLN A 51 -3.46 4.30 -12.99
N GLN A 52 -4.77 4.28 -12.75
CA GLN A 52 -5.62 3.10 -12.92
C GLN A 52 -5.69 2.66 -14.39
N ARG A 53 -5.81 3.58 -15.35
CA ARG A 53 -5.89 3.25 -16.80
C ARG A 53 -4.60 2.69 -17.42
N GLN A 54 -3.47 2.65 -16.72
CA GLN A 54 -2.21 2.17 -17.28
C GLN A 54 -1.98 0.66 -17.14
N PHE A 55 -2.83 -0.07 -16.41
CA PHE A 55 -2.61 -1.47 -16.10
C PHE A 55 -3.81 -2.36 -16.43
N PRO A 56 -4.10 -2.60 -17.73
CA PRO A 56 -5.27 -3.37 -18.15
C PRO A 56 -5.25 -4.84 -17.67
N ASN A 57 -4.07 -5.38 -17.30
CA ASN A 57 -3.88 -6.76 -16.85
C ASN A 57 -3.32 -6.86 -15.42
N GLY A 58 -3.39 -5.79 -14.63
CA GLY A 58 -2.89 -5.80 -13.25
C GLY A 58 -3.82 -6.55 -12.29
N ALA A 59 -3.30 -6.99 -11.16
CA ALA A 59 -4.10 -7.47 -10.03
C ALA A 59 -4.28 -6.38 -8.98
N VAL A 60 -5.45 -6.35 -8.35
CA VAL A 60 -5.76 -5.44 -7.24
C VAL A 60 -5.97 -6.24 -5.97
N VAL A 61 -5.39 -5.76 -4.87
CA VAL A 61 -5.55 -6.37 -3.55
C VAL A 61 -6.61 -5.62 -2.77
N GLY A 62 -7.76 -6.25 -2.55
CA GLY A 62 -8.76 -5.74 -1.62
C GLY A 62 -8.42 -6.10 -0.18
N VAL A 63 -8.64 -5.16 0.73
CA VAL A 63 -8.29 -5.29 2.15
C VAL A 63 -9.54 -5.07 3.00
N SER A 64 -9.84 -6.03 3.88
CA SER A 64 -10.75 -5.85 5.01
C SER A 64 -9.95 -5.97 6.30
N ASP A 65 -9.66 -4.84 6.94
CA ASP A 65 -8.88 -4.77 8.17
C ASP A 65 -9.74 -4.86 9.43
N HIS A 66 -9.11 -5.36 10.47
CA HIS A 66 -9.55 -5.36 11.85
C HIS A 66 -8.34 -5.03 12.73
N CYS A 67 -8.56 -4.57 13.95
CA CYS A 67 -7.50 -4.09 14.81
C CYS A 67 -6.38 -5.15 14.98
N GLY A 68 -5.20 -4.89 14.40
CA GLY A 68 -4.03 -5.77 14.42
C GLY A 68 -3.95 -6.80 13.28
N TRP A 69 -4.93 -6.94 12.40
CA TRP A 69 -4.89 -7.92 11.31
C TRP A 69 -5.76 -7.54 10.09
N ALA A 70 -5.53 -8.17 8.95
CA ALA A 70 -6.37 -7.97 7.78
C ALA A 70 -6.58 -9.25 6.98
N VAL A 71 -7.70 -9.30 6.26
CA VAL A 71 -7.89 -10.20 5.13
C VAL A 71 -7.51 -9.46 3.86
N LEU A 72 -6.57 -10.04 3.10
CA LEU A 72 -6.24 -9.62 1.75
C LEU A 72 -6.84 -10.61 0.75
N VAL A 73 -7.43 -10.06 -0.31
CA VAL A 73 -8.00 -10.80 -1.43
C VAL A 73 -7.46 -10.18 -2.70
N THR A 74 -6.70 -10.94 -3.48
CA THR A 74 -6.03 -10.46 -4.70
C THR A 74 -6.81 -10.92 -5.92
N VAL A 75 -7.27 -9.98 -6.73
CA VAL A 75 -8.17 -10.23 -7.85
C VAL A 75 -7.54 -9.72 -9.14
N ALA A 76 -7.60 -10.54 -10.19
CA ALA A 76 -7.20 -10.16 -11.54
C ALA A 76 -8.21 -9.20 -12.20
N ALA A 77 -7.83 -8.62 -13.34
CA ALA A 77 -8.70 -7.71 -14.10
C ALA A 77 -10.02 -8.30 -14.57
N ASP A 78 -10.06 -9.61 -14.82
CA ASP A 78 -11.25 -10.34 -15.22
C ASP A 78 -12.13 -10.77 -14.02
N GLY A 79 -11.76 -10.40 -12.79
CA GLY A 79 -12.49 -10.80 -11.58
C GLY A 79 -12.02 -12.14 -10.98
N THR A 80 -11.04 -12.82 -11.59
CA THR A 80 -10.49 -14.07 -11.06
C THR A 80 -9.81 -13.85 -9.71
N LEU A 81 -10.18 -14.64 -8.70
CA LEU A 81 -9.48 -14.67 -7.42
C LEU A 81 -8.12 -15.39 -7.59
N ILE A 82 -7.02 -14.66 -7.35
CA ILE A 82 -5.65 -15.18 -7.43
C ILE A 82 -5.18 -15.72 -6.08
N ASP A 83 -5.37 -14.93 -5.02
CA ASP A 83 -4.87 -15.23 -3.69
C ASP A 83 -5.82 -14.72 -2.62
N ARG A 84 -5.90 -15.43 -1.49
CA ARG A 84 -6.54 -14.95 -0.27
C ARG A 84 -5.69 -15.31 0.93
N ARG A 85 -5.54 -14.37 1.86
CA ARG A 85 -4.81 -14.62 3.11
C ARG A 85 -5.30 -13.73 4.23
N ARG A 86 -5.22 -14.25 5.46
CA ARG A 86 -5.27 -13.42 6.66
C ARG A 86 -3.84 -13.14 7.09
N VAL A 87 -3.52 -11.88 7.38
CA VAL A 87 -2.20 -11.46 7.87
C VAL A 87 -2.35 -10.72 9.19
N ASP A 88 -1.37 -10.88 10.06
CA ASP A 88 -1.20 -10.04 11.24
C ASP A 88 -0.37 -8.81 10.86
N LEU A 89 -0.80 -7.66 11.38
CA LEU A 89 -0.26 -6.33 11.06
C LEU A 89 0.50 -5.73 12.24
N VAL A 90 0.82 -6.53 13.23
CA VAL A 90 1.57 -6.14 14.43
C VAL A 90 2.19 -7.40 15.02
N ALA A 91 3.35 -7.25 15.65
CA ALA A 91 4.00 -8.34 16.35
C ALA A 91 3.16 -8.83 17.54
N ASP A 92 3.19 -10.14 17.82
CA ASP A 92 2.36 -10.79 18.86
C ASP A 92 2.62 -10.23 20.27
N GLU A 93 3.81 -9.72 20.54
CA GLU A 93 4.19 -9.13 21.83
C GLU A 93 3.68 -7.68 22.02
N LEU A 94 3.11 -7.06 20.99
CA LEU A 94 2.61 -5.70 21.01
C LEU A 94 1.08 -5.67 21.00
N PRO A 95 0.45 -4.70 21.69
CA PRO A 95 -1.00 -4.59 21.70
C PRO A 95 -1.55 -4.22 20.33
N SER A 96 -2.68 -4.82 19.97
CA SER A 96 -3.36 -4.53 18.69
C SER A 96 -4.21 -3.25 18.72
N LEU A 97 -4.47 -2.71 19.91
CA LEU A 97 -5.39 -1.60 20.17
C LEU A 97 -4.79 -0.50 21.09
N PRO A 98 -3.53 -0.06 20.86
CA PRO A 98 -2.84 0.80 21.81
C PRO A 98 -3.62 2.07 22.13
N HIS A 99 -4.24 2.75 21.17
CA HIS A 99 -4.99 3.97 21.45
C HIS A 99 -6.28 3.69 22.24
N HIS A 100 -7.04 2.68 21.83
CA HIS A 100 -8.35 2.40 22.42
C HIS A 100 -8.24 1.90 23.86
N HIS A 101 -7.29 1.00 24.15
CA HIS A 101 -7.22 0.31 25.44
C HIS A 101 -5.97 0.65 26.24
N GLU A 102 -4.78 0.28 25.76
CA GLU A 102 -3.57 0.26 26.58
C GLU A 102 -3.13 1.67 27.00
N CYS A 103 -3.18 2.64 26.08
CA CYS A 103 -2.78 4.03 26.36
C CYS A 103 -3.64 4.72 27.41
N GLN A 104 -4.87 4.24 27.66
CA GLN A 104 -5.78 4.84 28.63
C GLN A 104 -5.33 4.61 30.08
N MET A 105 -4.41 3.67 30.29
CA MET A 105 -3.88 3.28 31.61
C MET A 105 -2.43 3.73 31.83
N LEU A 106 -1.86 4.48 30.90
CA LEU A 106 -0.46 4.89 30.91
C LEU A 106 -0.33 6.41 31.09
N PRO A 107 0.77 6.89 31.69
CA PRO A 107 1.20 8.27 31.53
C PRO A 107 1.32 8.62 30.04
N ILE A 108 1.00 9.88 29.68
CA ILE A 108 0.88 10.27 28.28
C ILE A 108 2.17 10.06 27.47
N ASP A 109 3.34 10.25 28.09
CA ASP A 109 4.64 10.06 27.43
C ASP A 109 4.88 8.57 27.12
N ASP A 110 4.62 7.68 28.09
CA ASP A 110 4.72 6.22 27.90
C ASP A 110 3.70 5.71 26.87
N ALA A 111 2.50 6.32 26.84
CA ALA A 111 1.46 6.00 25.88
C ALA A 111 1.86 6.38 24.45
N VAL A 112 2.47 7.55 24.27
CA VAL A 112 3.02 7.99 22.98
C VAL A 112 4.12 7.03 22.52
N GLU A 113 5.06 6.68 23.39
CA GLU A 113 6.13 5.73 23.07
C GLU A 113 5.57 4.37 22.66
N LEU A 114 4.54 3.87 23.35
CA LEU A 114 3.87 2.63 22.98
C LEU A 114 3.26 2.70 21.57
N VAL A 115 2.54 3.77 21.25
CA VAL A 115 1.96 3.94 19.90
C VAL A 115 3.02 4.01 18.83
N GLU A 116 4.15 4.68 19.08
CA GLU A 116 5.26 4.75 18.13
C GLU A 116 5.86 3.37 17.87
N ARG A 117 6.08 2.56 18.92
CA ARG A 117 6.54 1.17 18.79
C ARG A 117 5.57 0.30 18.00
N VAL A 118 4.27 0.39 18.29
CA VAL A 118 3.23 -0.35 17.53
C VAL A 118 3.17 0.12 16.09
N SER A 119 3.27 1.42 15.84
CA SER A 119 3.29 2.00 14.49
C SER A 119 4.49 1.50 13.69
N ALA A 120 5.67 1.42 14.30
CA ALA A 120 6.87 0.87 13.67
C ALA A 120 6.67 -0.61 13.30
N SER A 121 6.19 -1.42 14.24
CA SER A 121 5.86 -2.83 14.00
C SER A 121 4.84 -2.99 12.88
N ALA A 122 3.81 -2.15 12.83
CA ALA A 122 2.79 -2.20 11.79
C ALA A 122 3.33 -1.88 10.40
N ASN A 123 4.24 -0.91 10.28
CA ASN A 123 4.91 -0.61 9.02
C ASN A 123 5.78 -1.78 8.54
N GLU A 124 6.51 -2.43 9.44
CA GLU A 124 7.34 -3.60 9.11
C GLU A 124 6.48 -4.78 8.65
N HIS A 125 5.40 -5.09 9.37
CA HIS A 125 4.50 -6.20 9.03
C HIS A 125 3.75 -5.93 7.73
N ALA A 126 3.25 -4.70 7.52
CA ALA A 126 2.61 -4.31 6.27
C ALA A 126 3.57 -4.43 5.09
N LYS A 127 4.84 -4.03 5.27
CA LYS A 127 5.85 -4.20 4.23
C LYS A 127 6.10 -5.68 3.94
N ALA A 128 6.38 -6.47 4.97
CA ALA A 128 6.71 -7.89 4.82
C ALA A 128 5.54 -8.68 4.19
N CYS A 129 4.30 -8.40 4.58
CA CYS A 129 3.14 -9.12 4.06
C CYS A 129 2.88 -8.80 2.58
N LEU A 130 3.05 -7.54 2.16
CA LEU A 130 2.91 -7.16 0.76
C LEU A 130 4.08 -7.65 -0.11
N ASP A 131 5.31 -7.73 0.43
CA ASP A 131 6.44 -8.39 -0.25
C ASP A 131 6.16 -9.88 -0.47
N ALA A 132 5.73 -10.58 0.58
CA ALA A 132 5.40 -11.99 0.51
C ALA A 132 4.20 -12.27 -0.42
N LEU A 133 3.24 -11.33 -0.52
CA LEU A 133 2.15 -11.42 -1.47
C LEU A 133 2.64 -11.25 -2.91
N ALA A 134 3.38 -10.17 -3.19
CA ALA A 134 3.92 -9.90 -4.52
C ALA A 134 4.84 -11.01 -5.03
N ALA A 135 5.60 -11.66 -4.14
CA ALA A 135 6.46 -12.79 -4.50
C ALA A 135 5.68 -14.10 -4.76
N ALA A 136 4.48 -14.25 -4.18
CA ALA A 136 3.68 -15.47 -4.27
C ALA A 136 2.75 -15.50 -5.49
N VAL A 137 2.37 -14.33 -6.02
CA VAL A 137 1.46 -14.23 -7.17
C VAL A 137 2.23 -13.99 -8.46
N SER A 138 1.78 -14.61 -9.56
CA SER A 138 2.40 -14.46 -10.88
C SER A 138 1.96 -13.19 -11.61
N GLN A 139 0.76 -12.69 -11.30
CA GLN A 139 0.22 -11.45 -11.87
C GLN A 139 0.87 -10.24 -11.18
N GLU A 140 1.23 -9.22 -11.95
CA GLU A 140 1.69 -7.95 -11.39
C GLU A 140 0.57 -7.30 -10.56
N ILE A 141 0.85 -7.01 -9.29
CA ILE A 141 -0.05 -6.23 -8.44
C ILE A 141 0.15 -4.75 -8.77
N VAL A 142 -0.95 -4.04 -8.97
CA VAL A 142 -0.92 -2.64 -9.40
C VAL A 142 -1.61 -1.70 -8.43
N GLY A 143 -2.39 -2.25 -7.49
CA GLY A 143 -3.14 -1.44 -6.55
C GLY A 143 -3.62 -2.20 -5.32
N VAL A 144 -3.97 -1.41 -4.31
CA VAL A 144 -4.66 -1.88 -3.10
C VAL A 144 -5.95 -1.09 -2.90
N ALA A 145 -7.01 -1.76 -2.45
CA ALA A 145 -8.30 -1.16 -2.15
C ALA A 145 -8.63 -1.34 -0.67
N MET A 146 -8.83 -0.23 0.04
CA MET A 146 -8.91 -0.21 1.49
C MET A 146 -10.04 0.68 1.98
N ARG A 147 -10.60 0.38 3.16
CA ARG A 147 -11.68 1.17 3.72
C ARG A 147 -11.22 2.62 3.97
N ARG A 148 -12.04 3.59 3.58
CA ARG A 148 -11.79 5.02 3.82
C ARG A 148 -11.48 5.29 5.29
N ARG A 149 -10.41 6.05 5.53
CA ARG A 149 -10.00 6.51 6.85
C ARG A 149 -10.66 7.84 7.23
N PRO A 150 -11.19 7.99 8.46
CA PRO A 150 -11.62 9.29 8.96
C PRO A 150 -10.41 10.23 9.15
N ALA A 151 -10.65 11.53 9.11
CA ALA A 151 -9.64 12.50 9.55
C ALA A 151 -9.48 12.40 11.08
N LEU A 152 -8.24 12.35 11.52
CA LEU A 152 -7.85 12.33 12.92
C LEU A 152 -6.92 13.51 13.21
N PRO A 153 -6.81 13.95 14.47
CA PRO A 153 -5.77 14.87 14.87
C PRO A 153 -4.37 14.39 14.45
N GLU A 154 -3.43 15.30 14.23
CA GLU A 154 -2.08 14.90 13.77
C GLU A 154 -1.26 14.26 14.92
N GLY A 155 -1.36 14.80 16.13
CA GLY A 155 -0.58 14.35 17.28
C GLY A 155 -1.11 13.07 17.93
N ILE A 156 -0.20 12.15 18.29
CA ILE A 156 -0.53 10.91 19.01
C ILE A 156 -1.19 11.22 20.36
N ALA A 157 -0.60 12.13 21.15
CA ALA A 157 -1.16 12.52 22.43
C ALA A 157 -2.59 13.10 22.31
N GLU A 158 -2.85 13.88 21.26
CA GLU A 158 -4.18 14.42 20.99
C GLU A 158 -5.19 13.33 20.60
N ARG A 159 -4.76 12.31 19.84
CA ARG A 159 -5.58 11.14 19.52
C ARG A 159 -5.93 10.32 20.75
N ILE A 160 -4.98 10.13 21.66
CA ILE A 160 -5.17 9.40 22.92
C ILE A 160 -6.17 10.14 23.82
N ALA A 161 -6.05 11.47 23.93
CA ALA A 161 -6.93 12.28 24.78
C ALA A 161 -8.35 12.45 24.22
N ASN A 162 -8.54 12.25 22.91
CA ASN A 162 -9.83 12.44 22.25
C ASN A 162 -10.58 11.10 22.10
N TYR A 163 -11.68 10.95 22.85
CA TYR A 163 -12.51 9.74 22.86
C TYR A 163 -12.92 9.24 21.46
N ARG A 164 -13.26 10.15 20.53
CA ARG A 164 -13.63 9.74 19.18
C ARG A 164 -12.42 9.32 18.36
N ALA A 165 -11.28 9.99 18.55
CA ALA A 165 -10.05 9.64 17.84
C ALA A 165 -9.49 8.30 18.33
N GLN A 166 -9.42 8.07 19.64
CA GLN A 166 -8.82 6.85 20.21
C GLN A 166 -9.54 5.57 19.74
N THR A 167 -10.86 5.63 19.56
CA THR A 167 -11.65 4.45 19.13
C THR A 167 -11.42 4.06 17.67
N MET A 168 -10.86 4.96 16.86
CA MET A 168 -10.63 4.76 15.42
C MET A 168 -9.14 4.75 15.06
N ALA A 169 -8.29 5.36 15.88
CA ALA A 169 -6.88 5.60 15.61
C ALA A 169 -6.10 4.31 15.32
N ASP A 170 -6.40 3.22 16.02
CA ASP A 170 -5.75 1.93 15.78
C ASP A 170 -6.01 1.41 14.37
N THR A 171 -7.27 1.41 13.92
CA THR A 171 -7.61 0.97 12.55
C THR A 171 -7.01 1.89 11.47
N VAL A 172 -6.94 3.20 11.75
CA VAL A 172 -6.32 4.16 10.81
C VAL A 172 -4.82 3.92 10.71
N MET A 173 -4.13 3.66 11.82
CA MET A 173 -2.70 3.35 11.85
C MET A 173 -2.35 2.12 10.98
N TYR A 174 -3.08 1.01 11.11
CA TYR A 174 -2.84 -0.17 10.27
C TYR A 174 -3.11 0.09 8.79
N ARG A 175 -4.13 0.89 8.47
CA ARG A 175 -4.41 1.28 7.08
C ARG A 175 -3.34 2.22 6.53
N ASP A 176 -2.82 3.12 7.33
CA ASP A 176 -1.74 4.02 6.91
C ASP A 176 -0.45 3.24 6.65
N ALA A 177 -0.14 2.23 7.48
CA ALA A 177 0.99 1.33 7.25
C ALA A 177 0.86 0.54 5.93
N LEU A 178 -0.31 -0.05 5.65
CA LEU A 178 -0.58 -0.74 4.39
C LEU A 178 -0.52 0.20 3.17
N ALA A 179 -1.09 1.40 3.28
CA ALA A 179 -1.07 2.39 2.21
C ALA A 179 0.35 2.90 1.92
N ALA A 180 1.15 3.12 2.96
CA ALA A 180 2.57 3.49 2.81
C ALA A 180 3.36 2.36 2.14
N ALA A 181 3.16 1.11 2.56
CA ALA A 181 3.77 -0.05 1.96
C ALA A 181 3.37 -0.22 0.47
N ALA A 182 2.10 -0.05 0.13
CA ALA A 182 1.63 -0.11 -1.26
C ALA A 182 2.25 1.02 -2.11
N THR A 183 2.26 2.25 -1.58
CA THR A 183 2.82 3.42 -2.27
C THR A 183 4.32 3.25 -2.54
N ALA A 184 5.08 2.68 -1.61
CA ALA A 184 6.50 2.38 -1.78
C ALA A 184 6.78 1.40 -2.94
N ARG A 185 5.77 0.66 -3.40
CA ARG A 185 5.82 -0.26 -4.55
C ARG A 185 5.25 0.36 -5.84
N ASN A 186 4.89 1.65 -5.80
CA ASN A 186 4.17 2.35 -6.87
C ASN A 186 2.77 1.76 -7.16
N TRP A 187 2.18 1.06 -6.20
CA TRP A 187 0.79 0.61 -6.31
C TRP A 187 -0.15 1.78 -6.00
N PHE A 188 -1.23 1.90 -6.78
CA PHE A 188 -2.26 2.87 -6.44
C PHE A 188 -2.98 2.47 -5.15
N VAL A 189 -3.49 3.45 -4.41
CA VAL A 189 -4.30 3.21 -3.20
C VAL A 189 -5.70 3.74 -3.45
N SER A 190 -6.67 2.83 -3.53
CA SER A 190 -8.09 3.14 -3.63
C SER A 190 -8.75 3.09 -2.25
N TRP A 191 -9.64 4.04 -1.99
CA TRP A 191 -10.33 4.18 -0.70
C TRP A 191 -11.84 4.02 -0.86
N TYR A 192 -12.38 2.89 -0.40
CA TYR A 192 -13.81 2.58 -0.55
C TYR A 192 -14.65 2.97 0.66
N GLU A 193 -15.94 3.24 0.43
CA GLU A 193 -16.94 3.38 1.49
C GLU A 193 -17.64 2.02 1.73
N PRO A 194 -17.57 1.42 2.94
CA PRO A 194 -18.09 0.07 3.18
C PRO A 194 -19.57 -0.14 2.84
N LYS A 195 -20.37 0.93 2.91
CA LYS A 195 -21.80 0.88 2.58
C LYS A 195 -22.09 0.92 1.07
N ALA A 196 -21.12 1.38 0.27
CA ALA A 196 -21.27 1.55 -1.18
C ALA A 196 -20.50 0.49 -1.98
N VAL A 197 -19.43 -0.07 -1.41
CA VAL A 197 -18.46 -0.92 -2.14
C VAL A 197 -19.06 -2.11 -2.89
N PHE A 198 -20.13 -2.73 -2.37
CA PHE A 198 -20.81 -3.82 -3.07
C PHE A 198 -21.53 -3.31 -4.32
N ALA A 199 -22.25 -2.20 -4.22
CA ALA A 199 -22.92 -1.59 -5.36
C ALA A 199 -21.91 -1.04 -6.39
N GLU A 200 -20.78 -0.51 -5.93
CA GLU A 200 -19.68 -0.07 -6.81
C GLU A 200 -19.06 -1.27 -7.56
N ALA A 201 -18.88 -2.40 -6.88
CA ALA A 201 -18.39 -3.62 -7.51
C ALA A 201 -19.41 -4.21 -8.52
N ASP A 202 -20.71 -4.22 -8.20
CA ASP A 202 -21.77 -4.60 -9.15
C ASP A 202 -21.74 -3.71 -10.41
N GLN A 203 -21.56 -2.39 -10.24
CA GLN A 203 -21.45 -1.47 -11.38
C GLN A 203 -20.23 -1.78 -12.27
N VAL A 204 -19.11 -2.19 -11.67
CA VAL A 204 -17.92 -2.60 -12.44
C VAL A 204 -18.16 -3.92 -13.16
N LEU A 205 -18.82 -4.88 -12.52
CA LEU A 205 -19.11 -6.20 -13.10
C LEU A 205 -20.13 -6.14 -14.25
N GLY A 206 -21.08 -5.21 -14.21
CA GLY A 206 -22.05 -5.00 -15.29
C GLY A 206 -23.13 -6.07 -15.31
N GLU A 207 -23.18 -6.89 -16.36
CA GLU A 207 -24.15 -7.99 -16.48
C GLU A 207 -23.82 -9.18 -15.57
N GLU A 208 -22.57 -9.28 -15.13
CA GLU A 208 -22.14 -10.28 -14.15
C GLU A 208 -22.61 -9.86 -12.74
N SER A 209 -23.22 -10.79 -12.01
CA SER A 209 -23.69 -10.55 -10.64
C SER A 209 -22.56 -10.75 -9.63
N LEU A 210 -22.29 -9.73 -8.79
CA LEU A 210 -21.34 -9.86 -7.68
C LEU A 210 -21.74 -10.97 -6.71
N ASP A 211 -23.03 -11.11 -6.41
CA ASP A 211 -23.53 -12.14 -5.50
C ASP A 211 -23.19 -13.54 -6.02
N ARG A 212 -23.41 -13.79 -7.32
CA ARG A 212 -23.04 -15.05 -7.95
C ARG A 212 -21.53 -15.29 -7.89
N LEU A 213 -20.72 -14.27 -8.21
CA LEU A 213 -19.26 -14.38 -8.11
C LEU A 213 -18.81 -14.70 -6.68
N LEU A 214 -19.40 -14.04 -5.67
CA LEU A 214 -19.11 -14.30 -4.26
C LEU A 214 -19.47 -15.73 -3.83
N GLU A 215 -20.55 -16.30 -4.39
CA GLU A 215 -20.95 -17.69 -4.16
C GLU A 215 -20.01 -18.67 -4.84
N ASP A 216 -19.73 -18.47 -6.13
CA ASP A 216 -18.86 -19.33 -6.95
C ASP A 216 -17.43 -19.37 -6.37
N VAL A 217 -16.88 -18.22 -6.01
CA VAL A 217 -15.56 -18.11 -5.37
C VAL A 217 -15.57 -18.78 -3.99
N GLY A 218 -16.63 -18.58 -3.20
CA GLY A 218 -16.76 -19.20 -1.88
C GLY A 218 -16.84 -20.73 -1.95
N ALA A 219 -17.52 -21.27 -2.97
CA ALA A 219 -17.61 -22.70 -3.21
C ALA A 219 -16.27 -23.28 -3.68
N ALA A 220 -15.55 -22.57 -4.56
CA ALA A 220 -14.27 -23.03 -5.10
C ALA A 220 -13.14 -23.05 -4.06
N PHE A 221 -13.03 -22.00 -3.23
CA PHE A 221 -11.91 -21.86 -2.28
C PHE A 221 -12.21 -22.39 -0.87
N GLY A 222 -13.48 -22.68 -0.58
CA GLY A 222 -13.92 -23.23 0.68
C GLY A 222 -13.75 -22.29 1.89
N PRO A 223 -14.07 -22.78 3.10
CA PRO A 223 -13.94 -21.97 4.31
C PRO A 223 -12.46 -21.63 4.64
N PRO A 224 -12.20 -20.54 5.37
CA PRO A 224 -13.16 -19.50 5.78
C PRO A 224 -13.57 -18.61 4.60
N TRP A 225 -14.86 -18.29 4.48
CA TRP A 225 -15.41 -17.34 3.49
C TRP A 225 -16.42 -16.40 4.15
N ARG A 226 -15.88 -15.48 4.96
CA ARG A 226 -16.66 -14.60 5.85
C ARG A 226 -16.89 -13.23 5.24
N LYS A 227 -17.61 -12.36 5.97
CA LYS A 227 -17.92 -10.99 5.58
C LYS A 227 -16.67 -10.21 5.15
N GLU A 228 -15.55 -10.42 5.83
CA GLU A 228 -14.27 -9.76 5.56
C GLU A 228 -13.71 -10.15 4.19
N HIS A 229 -13.85 -11.43 3.82
CA HIS A 229 -13.41 -11.93 2.52
C HIS A 229 -14.28 -11.36 1.39
N ARG A 230 -15.60 -11.36 1.61
CA ARG A 230 -16.56 -10.82 0.64
C ARG A 230 -16.36 -9.31 0.43
N MET A 231 -16.10 -8.56 1.50
CA MET A 231 -15.83 -7.12 1.41
C MET A 231 -14.48 -6.83 0.76
N ALA A 232 -13.45 -7.60 1.07
CA ALA A 232 -12.15 -7.49 0.39
C ALA A 232 -12.28 -7.81 -1.12
N LEU A 233 -12.99 -8.88 -1.51
CA LEU A 233 -13.25 -9.18 -2.92
C LEU A 233 -13.99 -8.02 -3.62
N ALA A 234 -15.08 -7.53 -3.03
CA ALA A 234 -15.83 -6.41 -3.58
C ALA A 234 -14.97 -5.15 -3.71
N ALA A 235 -14.13 -4.86 -2.71
CA ALA A 235 -13.21 -3.72 -2.76
C ALA A 235 -12.19 -3.83 -3.89
N ALA A 236 -11.63 -5.02 -4.13
CA ALA A 236 -10.69 -5.25 -5.22
C ALA A 236 -11.36 -5.03 -6.58
N ILE A 237 -12.57 -5.57 -6.77
CA ILE A 237 -13.35 -5.43 -8.00
C ILE A 237 -13.75 -3.97 -8.24
N ALA A 238 -14.31 -3.29 -7.23
CA ALA A 238 -14.73 -1.89 -7.33
C ALA A 238 -13.56 -0.94 -7.65
N ALA A 239 -12.35 -1.29 -7.22
CA ALA A 239 -11.15 -0.52 -7.50
C ALA A 239 -10.47 -0.89 -8.83
N HIS A 240 -10.94 -1.93 -9.52
CA HIS A 240 -10.37 -2.35 -10.78
C HIS A 240 -10.79 -1.39 -11.90
N PRO A 241 -9.84 -0.80 -12.65
CA PRO A 241 -10.16 -0.08 -13.87
C PRO A 241 -10.59 -1.06 -14.96
N ARG A 242 -11.82 -0.94 -15.48
CA ARG A 242 -12.17 -1.57 -16.77
C ARG A 242 -11.98 -0.54 -17.89
N GLU A 243 -11.45 -0.97 -19.02
CA GLU A 243 -11.55 -0.16 -20.24
C GLU A 243 -13.05 0.00 -20.58
N PRO A 244 -13.52 1.21 -20.90
CA PRO A 244 -14.86 1.36 -21.45
C PRO A 244 -14.90 0.64 -22.82
N HIS A 245 -15.88 -0.26 -22.97
CA HIS A 245 -16.23 -0.88 -24.24
C HIS A 245 -16.62 0.16 -25.31
#